data_AF-A0A6P6H9F4-F1
#
_entry.id   AF-A0A6P6H9F4-F1
#
_cell.length_a   1.000
_cell.length_b   1.000
_cell.length_c   1.000
_cell.angle_alpha   90.00
_cell.angle_beta   90.00
_cell.angle_gamma   90.00
#
_symmetry.space_group_name_H-M   'P 1'
#
loop_
_entity.id
_entity.type
_entity.pdbx_description
1 polymer ?
#
loop_
_entity_poly.entity_id
_entity_poly.type
_entity_poly.pdbx_seq_one_letter_code
_entity_poly.pdbx_strand_id
1 'polypeptide(L)'
;MGGPGCGKGTQCKNVATKYGFCHVGLGQLLTQEGQCSTQWGWEARDIMLQGLLVPTVGRAPDLIMFDCSMDVMVCRVWHRGQKEHRVRDCESALRQGLETYDTLCEPVLTSYQQNNLLRNADLGRSSSRRHFAQCCSVTERLQ
;
A
#
# COMPACT_ATOMS: atom_id res chain seq x y z
N MET A 1 -0.17 -4.56 2.26
CA MET A 1 -1.12 -3.42 2.25
C MET A 1 -0.73 -2.39 3.28
N GLY A 2 -1.31 -1.19 3.22
CA GLY A 2 -1.10 -0.13 4.19
C GLY A 2 -1.63 1.21 3.67
N GLY A 3 -2.08 2.06 4.59
CA GLY A 3 -2.70 3.35 4.27
C GLY A 3 -1.76 4.36 3.60
N PRO A 4 -2.29 5.50 3.13
CA PRO A 4 -1.47 6.56 2.55
C PRO A 4 -0.45 7.08 3.57
N GLY A 5 0.81 7.25 3.16
CA GLY A 5 1.85 7.79 4.07
C GLY A 5 2.45 6.79 5.08
N CYS A 6 1.98 5.54 5.15
CA CYS A 6 2.55 4.54 6.06
C CYS A 6 4.02 4.19 5.77
N GLY A 7 4.51 4.44 4.55
CA GLY A 7 5.90 4.16 4.15
C GLY A 7 6.08 2.88 3.34
N LYS A 8 4.99 2.20 2.94
CA LYS A 8 5.02 0.96 2.13
C LYS A 8 5.94 1.03 0.92
N GLY A 9 5.90 2.12 0.16
CA GLY A 9 6.68 2.24 -1.08
C GLY A 9 8.19 2.22 -0.84
N THR A 10 8.64 2.82 0.25
CA THR A 10 10.06 2.81 0.64
C THR A 10 10.48 1.43 1.14
N GLN A 11 9.67 0.82 2.01
CA GLN A 11 10.01 -0.48 2.58
C GLN A 11 9.96 -1.61 1.56
N CYS A 12 8.96 -1.62 0.65
CA CYS A 12 8.88 -2.60 -0.43
C CYS A 12 10.11 -2.55 -1.34
N LYS A 13 10.62 -1.35 -1.66
CA LYS A 13 11.87 -1.20 -2.43
C LYS A 13 13.08 -1.75 -1.67
N ASN A 14 13.23 -1.42 -0.40
CA ASN A 14 14.36 -1.89 0.40
C ASN A 14 14.36 -3.41 0.56
N VAL A 15 13.18 -4.00 0.83
CA VAL A 15 13.01 -5.46 0.94
C VAL A 15 13.32 -6.13 -0.40
N ALA A 16 12.80 -5.59 -1.50
CA ALA A 16 13.08 -6.12 -2.83
C ALA A 16 14.58 -6.12 -3.15
N THR A 17 15.29 -5.01 -2.86
CA THR A 17 16.74 -4.94 -3.06
C THR A 17 17.49 -5.93 -2.18
N LYS A 18 17.11 -6.09 -0.90
CA LYS A 18 17.83 -6.97 0.04
C LYS A 18 17.69 -8.45 -0.30
N TYR A 19 16.49 -8.89 -0.65
CA TYR A 19 16.18 -10.32 -0.88
C TYR A 19 16.11 -10.69 -2.37
N GLY A 20 16.37 -9.75 -3.28
CA GLY A 20 16.34 -9.98 -4.73
C GLY A 20 14.94 -10.17 -5.31
N PHE A 21 13.90 -9.62 -4.68
CA PHE A 21 12.54 -9.72 -5.24
C PHE A 21 12.30 -8.73 -6.37
N CYS A 22 11.40 -9.09 -7.28
CA CYS A 22 10.85 -8.15 -8.26
C CYS A 22 9.83 -7.23 -7.58
N HIS A 23 10.12 -5.94 -7.54
CA HIS A 23 9.21 -4.94 -6.97
C HIS A 23 8.19 -4.47 -8.02
N VAL A 24 6.95 -4.94 -7.91
CA VAL A 24 5.84 -4.55 -8.78
C VAL A 24 4.97 -3.48 -8.11
N GLY A 25 5.11 -2.23 -8.55
CA GLY A 25 4.27 -1.12 -8.11
C GLY A 25 2.95 -1.06 -8.86
N LEU A 26 1.98 -1.92 -8.51
CA LEU A 26 0.69 -2.02 -9.22
C LEU A 26 0.02 -0.67 -9.52
N GLY A 27 -0.01 0.26 -8.55
CA GLY A 27 -0.60 1.58 -8.77
C GLY A 27 0.10 2.42 -9.86
N GLN A 28 1.42 2.27 -10.03
CA GLN A 28 2.15 2.93 -11.12
C GLN A 28 1.83 2.28 -12.47
N LEU A 29 1.82 0.94 -12.52
CA LEU A 29 1.47 0.19 -13.73
C LEU A 29 0.04 0.51 -14.18
N LEU A 30 -0.93 0.47 -13.27
CA LEU A 30 -2.32 0.80 -13.59
C LEU A 30 -2.49 2.26 -14.04
N THR A 31 -1.73 3.19 -13.45
CA THR A 31 -1.73 4.60 -13.90
C THR A 31 -1.15 4.74 -15.30
N GLN A 32 -0.10 3.98 -15.65
CA GLN A 32 0.49 3.96 -16.98
C GLN A 32 -0.47 3.32 -18.01
N GLU A 33 -1.03 2.17 -17.69
CA GLU A 33 -2.00 1.48 -18.56
C GLU A 33 -3.28 2.31 -18.76
N GLY A 34 -3.76 3.02 -17.75
CA GLY A 34 -4.92 3.91 -17.87
C GLY A 34 -4.68 5.14 -18.77
N GLN A 35 -3.43 5.43 -19.15
CA GLN A 35 -3.09 6.45 -20.14
C GLN A 35 -3.03 5.88 -21.56
N CYS A 36 -2.96 4.56 -21.70
CA CYS A 36 -2.98 3.87 -22.98
C CYS A 36 -4.44 3.79 -23.48
N SER A 37 -4.65 4.05 -24.76
CA SER A 37 -5.98 3.94 -25.42
C SER A 37 -6.33 2.48 -25.77
N THR A 38 -6.16 1.56 -24.82
CA THR A 38 -6.45 0.14 -24.98
C THR A 38 -7.73 -0.23 -24.22
N GLN A 39 -8.42 -1.30 -24.65
CA GLN A 39 -9.61 -1.80 -23.93
C GLN A 39 -9.29 -2.07 -22.44
N TRP A 40 -8.16 -2.73 -22.18
CA TRP A 40 -7.68 -3.02 -20.83
C TRP A 40 -7.37 -1.77 -20.01
N GLY A 41 -6.83 -0.72 -20.64
CA GLY A 41 -6.58 0.57 -19.99
C GLY A 41 -7.87 1.25 -19.52
N TRP A 42 -8.94 1.17 -20.31
CA TRP A 42 -10.25 1.69 -19.93
C TRP A 42 -10.90 0.91 -18.80
N GLU A 43 -10.89 -0.43 -18.87
CA GLU A 43 -11.42 -1.30 -17.81
C GLU A 43 -10.67 -1.10 -16.48
N ALA A 44 -9.34 -1.07 -16.52
CA ALA A 44 -8.51 -0.80 -15.35
C ALA A 44 -8.80 0.58 -14.75
N ARG A 45 -8.96 1.61 -15.60
CA ARG A 45 -9.30 2.97 -15.17
C ARG A 45 -10.68 3.01 -14.51
N ASP A 46 -11.67 2.32 -15.05
CA ASP A 46 -13.03 2.29 -14.49
C ASP A 46 -13.05 1.60 -13.12
N ILE A 47 -12.42 0.42 -12.99
CA ILE A 47 -12.24 -0.29 -11.71
C ILE A 47 -11.56 0.62 -10.67
N MET A 48 -10.50 1.33 -11.06
CA MET A 48 -9.79 2.26 -10.17
C MET A 48 -10.66 3.44 -9.74
N LEU A 49 -11.46 4.02 -10.65
CA LEU A 49 -12.35 5.15 -10.36
C LEU A 49 -13.50 4.73 -9.44
N GLN A 50 -13.99 3.50 -9.58
CA GLN A 50 -15.05 2.94 -8.75
C GLN A 50 -14.54 2.40 -7.40
N GLY A 51 -13.22 2.29 -7.22
CA GLY A 51 -12.62 1.73 -6.01
C GLY A 51 -12.91 0.24 -5.82
N LEU A 52 -13.13 -0.51 -6.89
CA LEU A 52 -13.45 -1.93 -6.82
C LEU A 52 -12.21 -2.79 -6.58
N LEU A 53 -12.40 -3.93 -5.89
CA LEU A 53 -11.35 -4.94 -5.72
C LEU A 53 -11.11 -5.69 -7.02
N VAL A 54 -9.84 -5.94 -7.33
CA VAL A 54 -9.45 -6.75 -8.50
C VAL A 54 -9.66 -8.23 -8.17
N PRO A 55 -10.32 -9.02 -9.05
CA PRO A 55 -10.49 -10.45 -8.84
C PRO A 55 -9.16 -11.18 -8.68
N THR A 56 -9.05 -12.05 -7.68
CA THR A 56 -7.86 -12.87 -7.44
C THR A 56 -7.88 -14.13 -8.28
N VAL A 57 -6.75 -14.49 -8.89
CA VAL A 57 -6.56 -15.75 -9.62
C VAL A 57 -5.51 -16.59 -8.89
N GLY A 58 -5.84 -17.85 -8.55
CA GLY A 58 -4.91 -18.80 -7.93
C GLY A 58 -4.84 -18.73 -6.40
N ARG A 59 -3.74 -19.24 -5.82
CA ARG A 59 -3.50 -19.24 -4.37
C ARG A 59 -3.27 -17.80 -3.88
N ALA A 60 -3.98 -17.41 -2.83
CA ALA A 60 -3.77 -16.13 -2.18
C ALA A 60 -2.32 -16.04 -1.62
N PRO A 61 -1.59 -14.93 -1.88
CA PRO A 61 -0.27 -14.72 -1.32
C PRO A 61 -0.34 -14.40 0.18
N ASP A 62 0.79 -14.43 0.88
CA ASP A 62 0.88 -13.80 2.21
C ASP A 62 0.77 -12.27 2.09
N LEU A 63 0.03 -11.66 3.02
CA LEU A 63 -0.21 -10.22 3.05
C LEU A 63 0.55 -9.60 4.22
N ILE A 64 1.54 -8.75 3.90
CA ILE A 64 2.19 -7.90 4.89
C ILE A 64 1.41 -6.58 5.01
N MET A 65 0.84 -6.32 6.17
CA MET A 65 0.15 -5.08 6.52
C MET A 65 1.11 -4.13 7.25
N PHE A 66 1.26 -2.93 6.71
CA PHE A 66 2.09 -1.87 7.28
C PHE A 66 1.26 -1.00 8.24
N ASP A 67 1.28 -1.37 9.51
CA ASP A 67 0.53 -0.69 10.56
C ASP A 67 1.11 0.69 10.82
N CYS A 68 0.29 1.72 10.74
CA CYS A 68 0.70 3.10 10.99
C CYS A 68 -0.53 3.86 11.46
N SER A 69 -0.43 4.59 12.58
CA SER A 69 -1.58 5.34 13.08
C SER A 69 -1.98 6.46 12.11
N MET A 70 -3.27 6.82 12.11
CA MET A 70 -3.82 7.88 11.26
C MET A 70 -3.05 9.19 11.41
N ASP A 71 -2.75 9.62 12.64
CA ASP A 71 -1.99 10.85 12.89
C ASP A 71 -0.62 10.86 12.23
N VAL A 72 0.08 9.72 12.26
CA VAL A 72 1.42 9.58 11.65
C VAL A 72 1.29 9.58 10.13
N MET A 73 0.28 8.90 9.58
CA MET A 73 -0.02 8.92 8.14
C MET A 73 -0.31 10.33 7.65
N VAL A 74 -1.20 11.06 8.35
CA VAL A 74 -1.59 12.44 8.02
C VAL A 74 -0.37 13.35 8.05
N CYS A 75 0.41 13.33 9.14
CA CYS A 75 1.61 14.14 9.28
C CYS A 75 2.61 13.88 8.14
N ARG A 76 2.84 12.60 7.77
CA ARG A 76 3.77 12.23 6.70
C ARG A 76 3.29 12.68 5.32
N VAL A 77 2.00 12.50 5.00
CA VAL A 77 1.44 12.93 3.71
C VAL A 77 1.49 14.46 3.60
N TRP A 78 1.13 15.17 4.66
CA TRP A 78 1.19 16.62 4.71
C TRP A 78 2.61 17.15 4.46
N HIS A 79 3.61 16.64 5.18
CA HIS A 79 5.01 17.04 4.97
C HIS A 79 5.51 16.73 3.55
N ARG A 80 5.09 15.61 2.97
CA ARG A 80 5.42 15.27 1.58
C ARG A 80 4.80 16.25 0.59
N GLY A 81 3.52 16.60 0.78
CA GLY A 81 2.80 17.55 -0.07
C GLY A 81 3.51 18.90 -0.16
N GLN A 82 4.02 19.40 0.97
CA GLN A 82 4.80 20.65 1.01
C GLN A 82 6.15 20.54 0.28
N LYS A 83 6.84 19.41 0.44
CA LYS A 83 8.19 19.21 -0.12
C LYS A 83 8.18 18.88 -1.61
N GLU A 84 7.21 18.12 -2.07
CA GLU A 84 7.13 17.59 -3.43
C GLU A 84 6.10 18.31 -4.32
N HIS A 85 5.44 19.35 -3.80
CA HIS A 85 4.36 20.09 -4.49
C HIS A 85 3.26 19.17 -5.06
N ARG A 86 2.93 18.09 -4.33
CA ARG A 86 1.92 17.13 -4.75
C ARG A 86 0.51 17.63 -4.45
N VAL A 87 -0.20 18.05 -5.50
CA VAL A 87 -1.60 18.50 -5.43
C VAL A 87 -2.54 17.46 -4.77
N ARG A 88 -2.26 16.17 -4.91
CA ARG A 88 -3.05 15.08 -4.33
C ARG A 88 -2.87 14.88 -2.81
N ASP A 89 -1.99 15.65 -2.17
CA ASP A 89 -1.73 15.57 -0.72
C ASP A 89 -2.52 16.64 0.08
N CYS A 90 -3.60 17.19 -0.51
CA CYS A 90 -4.50 18.10 0.20
C CYS A 90 -5.37 17.36 1.25
N GLU A 91 -5.88 18.10 2.24
CA GLU A 91 -6.63 17.53 3.37
C GLU A 91 -7.83 16.69 2.92
N SER A 92 -8.60 17.18 1.93
CA SER A 92 -9.78 16.48 1.41
C SER A 92 -9.42 15.14 0.76
N ALA A 93 -8.38 15.11 -0.08
CA ALA A 93 -7.90 13.87 -0.73
C ALA A 93 -7.33 12.87 0.29
N LEU A 94 -6.66 13.36 1.33
CA LEU A 94 -6.13 12.54 2.41
C LEU A 94 -7.25 11.90 3.24
N ARG A 95 -8.26 12.68 3.65
CA ARG A 95 -9.43 12.18 4.39
C ARG A 95 -10.17 11.12 3.58
N GLN A 96 -10.46 11.41 2.31
CA GLN A 96 -11.12 10.45 1.43
C GLN A 96 -10.27 9.18 1.23
N GLY A 97 -8.96 9.31 1.10
CA GLY A 97 -8.05 8.17 0.98
C GLY A 97 -7.99 7.30 2.23
N LEU A 98 -8.11 7.89 3.42
CA LEU A 98 -8.16 7.17 4.69
C LEU A 98 -9.51 6.48 4.90
N GLU A 99 -10.62 7.15 4.61
CA GLU A 99 -11.97 6.57 4.68
C GLU A 99 -12.15 5.40 3.70
N THR A 100 -11.64 5.57 2.48
CA THR A 100 -11.59 4.49 1.47
C THR A 100 -10.76 3.32 1.97
N TYR A 101 -9.61 3.60 2.58
CA TYR A 101 -8.73 2.57 3.13
C TYR A 101 -9.45 1.78 4.23
N ASP A 102 -10.07 2.44 5.21
CA ASP A 102 -10.79 1.77 6.30
C ASP A 102 -11.98 0.95 5.77
N THR A 103 -12.76 1.50 4.85
CA THR A 103 -13.98 0.85 4.33
C THR A 103 -13.66 -0.36 3.45
N LEU A 104 -12.68 -0.25 2.54
CA LEU A 104 -12.41 -1.30 1.56
C LEU A 104 -11.37 -2.32 2.03
N CYS A 105 -10.45 -1.92 2.91
CA CYS A 105 -9.40 -2.82 3.35
C CYS A 105 -9.82 -3.69 4.52
N GLU A 106 -10.77 -3.26 5.38
CA GLU A 106 -11.19 -4.06 6.54
C GLU A 106 -11.65 -5.48 6.15
N PRO A 107 -12.54 -5.68 5.14
CA PRO A 107 -12.99 -7.03 4.78
C PRO A 107 -11.85 -7.90 4.25
N VAL A 108 -10.89 -7.28 3.53
CA VAL A 108 -9.70 -7.95 3.01
C VAL A 108 -8.79 -8.38 4.15
N LEU A 109 -8.50 -7.48 5.09
CA LEU A 109 -7.64 -7.77 6.25
C LEU A 109 -8.25 -8.87 7.12
N THR A 110 -9.56 -8.81 7.39
CA THR A 110 -10.30 -9.83 8.14
C THR A 110 -10.23 -11.19 7.46
N SER A 111 -10.42 -11.25 6.14
CA SER A 111 -10.29 -12.49 5.36
C SER A 111 -8.87 -13.07 5.45
N TYR A 112 -7.82 -12.27 5.25
CA TYR A 112 -6.44 -12.73 5.32
C TYR A 112 -6.03 -13.15 6.75
N GLN A 113 -6.57 -12.50 7.77
CA GLN A 113 -6.35 -12.85 9.17
C GLN A 113 -6.97 -14.23 9.50
N GLN A 114 -8.22 -14.46 9.10
CA GLN A 114 -8.91 -15.74 9.33
C GLN A 114 -8.21 -16.92 8.64
N ASN A 115 -7.58 -16.66 7.49
CA ASN A 115 -6.83 -17.67 6.74
C ASN A 115 -5.36 -17.80 7.16
N ASN A 116 -4.92 -17.12 8.24
CA ASN A 116 -3.53 -17.10 8.71
C ASN A 116 -2.50 -16.61 7.66
N LEU A 117 -2.94 -15.79 6.70
CA LEU A 117 -2.11 -15.20 5.64
C LEU A 117 -1.69 -13.76 5.94
N LEU A 118 -2.24 -13.13 6.98
CA LEU A 118 -1.89 -11.77 7.38
C LEU A 118 -0.64 -11.73 8.27
N ARG A 119 0.26 -10.78 8.01
CA ARG A 119 1.43 -10.46 8.84
C ARG A 119 1.53 -8.95 9.04
N ASN A 120 1.80 -8.49 10.26
CA ASN A 120 1.87 -7.06 10.56
C ASN A 120 3.31 -6.57 10.70
N ALA A 121 3.59 -5.39 10.17
CA ALA A 121 4.84 -4.65 10.34
C ALA A 121 4.53 -3.22 10.80
N ASP A 122 4.86 -2.89 12.05
CA ASP A 122 4.63 -1.56 12.63
C ASP A 122 5.57 -0.52 12.02
N LEU A 123 5.00 0.44 11.30
CA LEU A 123 5.67 1.57 10.66
C LEU A 123 5.35 2.92 11.32
N GLY A 124 4.96 2.91 12.60
CA GLY A 124 4.56 4.07 13.40
C GLY A 124 5.66 5.08 13.68
N ARG A 125 5.77 5.59 14.91
CA ARG A 125 6.69 6.70 15.27
C ARG A 125 8.17 6.31 15.36
N SER A 126 8.55 5.13 14.87
CA SER A 126 9.92 4.64 14.98
C SER A 126 10.82 5.11 13.82
N SER A 127 12.12 4.86 13.92
CA SER A 127 13.07 5.24 12.87
C SER A 127 12.92 4.37 11.60
N SER A 128 13.26 4.92 10.43
CA SER A 128 13.27 4.18 9.16
C SER A 128 14.09 2.87 9.22
N ARG A 129 15.16 2.84 10.02
CA ARG A 129 15.98 1.65 10.24
C ARG A 129 15.23 0.54 11.00
N ARG A 130 14.44 0.91 12.01
CA ARG A 130 13.61 -0.05 12.78
C ARG A 130 12.46 -0.59 11.93
N HIS A 131 11.80 0.29 11.17
CA HIS A 131 10.81 -0.09 10.18
C HIS A 131 11.33 -1.15 9.20
N PHE A 132 12.52 -0.92 8.63
CA PHE A 132 13.13 -1.87 7.71
C PHE A 132 13.48 -3.20 8.39
N ALA A 133 14.01 -3.15 9.62
CA ALA A 133 14.31 -4.36 10.38
C ALA A 133 13.05 -5.20 10.68
N GLN A 134 11.93 -4.55 10.99
CA GLN A 134 10.65 -5.24 11.18
C GLN A 134 10.15 -5.88 9.87
N CYS A 135 10.24 -5.16 8.75
CA CYS A 135 9.89 -5.72 7.44
C CYS A 135 10.74 -6.96 7.13
N CYS A 136 12.06 -6.88 7.36
CA CYS A 136 12.97 -8.01 7.19
C CYS A 136 12.56 -9.21 8.05
N SER A 137 12.30 -8.98 9.35
CA SER A 137 11.91 -10.07 10.25
C SER A 137 10.59 -10.74 9.84
N VAL A 138 9.63 -9.97 9.31
CA VAL A 138 8.38 -10.53 8.79
C VAL A 138 8.65 -11.34 7.52
N THR A 139 9.43 -10.80 6.57
CA THR A 139 9.78 -11.47 5.32
C THR A 139 10.53 -12.79 5.57
N GLU A 140 11.49 -12.81 6.50
CA GLU A 140 12.28 -14.00 6.84
C GLU A 140 11.43 -15.13 7.44
N ARG A 141 10.30 -14.83 8.09
CA ARG A 141 9.36 -15.84 8.62
C ARG A 141 8.46 -16.47 7.56
N LEU A 142 8.47 -15.94 6.34
CA LEU A 142 7.65 -16.41 5.22
C LEU A 142 8.44 -17.29 4.24
N GLN A 143 9.75 -17.43 4.45
CA GLN A 143 10.65 -18.31 3.70
C GLN A 143 10.79 -19.65 4.42
#